data_AF-A0A2N5AGU7-F1
#
_entry.id   AF-A0A2N5AGU7-F1
#
_cell.length_a   1.000
_cell.length_b   1.000
_cell.length_c   1.000
_cell.angle_alpha   90.00
_cell.angle_beta   90.00
_cell.angle_gamma   90.00
#
_symmetry.space_group_name_H-M   'P 1'
#
loop_
_entity.id
_entity.type
_entity.pdbx_description
1 polymer ?
#
loop_
_entity_poly.entity_id
_entity_poly.type
_entity_poly.pdbx_seq_one_letter_code
_entity_poly.pdbx_strand_id
1 'polypeptide(L)'
;MGSFALELLLCVLAFGFGYAANQGGTCLVVAAHELHRRQPPKMFVGFLAASAAAGLVAVPIVWTGTLGATLAPSTSINFLLLIGAIAFGLGALINDTCLLGSLARLGDGEMRLLALPLGLTIGILAADHGRFGYDSTWPSLISKPSATGLVTLLAFLVVLVLALVFVSTKSVLRTKPGWSFGASMIG
;
A
#
# COMPACT_ATOMS: atom_id res chain seq x y z
N MET A 1 -23.89 19.79 -10.98
CA MET A 1 -22.93 20.45 -10.06
C MET A 1 -22.32 19.48 -9.03
N GLY A 2 -22.99 18.39 -8.63
CA GLY A 2 -22.41 17.38 -7.72
C GLY A 2 -21.20 16.60 -8.27
N SER A 3 -21.16 16.27 -9.58
CA SER A 3 -20.03 15.52 -10.17
C SER A 3 -18.71 16.28 -10.12
N PHE A 4 -18.68 17.57 -10.47
CA PHE A 4 -17.43 18.35 -10.49
C PHE A 4 -16.78 18.49 -9.11
N ALA A 5 -17.58 18.69 -8.07
CA ALA A 5 -17.07 18.76 -6.70
C ALA A 5 -16.49 17.42 -6.24
N LEU A 6 -17.11 16.31 -6.64
CA LEU A 6 -16.63 14.96 -6.33
C LEU A 6 -15.36 14.63 -7.10
N GLU A 7 -15.27 14.96 -8.39
CA GLU A 7 -14.05 14.78 -9.19
C GLU A 7 -12.88 15.59 -8.63
N LEU A 8 -13.13 16.85 -8.24
CA LEU A 8 -12.10 17.69 -7.66
C LEU A 8 -11.64 17.15 -6.30
N LEU A 9 -12.56 16.65 -5.48
CA LEU A 9 -12.23 15.96 -4.24
C LEU A 9 -11.37 14.71 -4.50
N LEU A 10 -11.72 13.89 -5.49
CA LEU A 10 -10.93 12.72 -5.87
C LEU A 10 -9.52 13.10 -6.34
N CYS A 11 -9.38 14.17 -7.12
CA CYS A 11 -8.08 14.69 -7.54
C CYS A 11 -7.23 15.14 -6.33
N VAL A 12 -7.83 15.86 -5.38
CA VAL A 12 -7.13 16.31 -4.16
C VAL A 12 -6.70 15.12 -3.30
N LEU A 13 -7.57 14.12 -3.14
CA LEU A 13 -7.26 12.90 -2.40
C LEU A 13 -6.16 12.08 -3.08
N ALA A 14 -6.23 11.92 -4.41
CA ALA A 14 -5.21 11.21 -5.19
C ALA A 14 -3.85 11.92 -5.13
N PHE A 15 -3.86 13.25 -5.22
CA PHE A 15 -2.65 14.06 -5.05
C PHE A 15 -2.07 13.92 -3.64
N GLY A 16 -2.91 14.02 -2.61
CA GLY A 16 -2.49 13.85 -1.22
C GLY A 16 -1.89 12.46 -0.95
N PHE A 17 -2.50 11.41 -1.50
CA PHE A 17 -1.97 10.05 -1.43
C PHE A 17 -0.61 9.93 -2.15
N GLY A 18 -0.51 10.46 -3.38
CA GLY A 18 0.75 10.46 -4.13
C GLY A 18 1.86 11.23 -3.41
N TYR A 19 1.56 12.40 -2.86
CA TYR A 19 2.49 13.20 -2.08
C TYR A 19 2.96 12.46 -0.81
N ALA A 20 2.03 11.87 -0.05
CA ALA A 20 2.36 11.10 1.15
C ALA A 20 3.18 9.84 0.81
N ALA A 21 2.87 9.16 -0.29
CA ALA A 21 3.63 8.00 -0.76
C ALA A 21 5.04 8.39 -1.21
N ASN A 22 5.21 9.54 -1.87
CA ASN A 22 6.52 10.07 -2.26
C ASN A 22 7.39 10.38 -1.02
N GLN A 23 6.83 11.11 -0.06
CA GLN A 23 7.55 11.50 1.16
C GLN A 23 7.81 10.33 2.12
N GLY A 24 6.92 9.35 2.16
CA GLY A 24 7.00 8.22 3.10
C GLY A 24 7.97 7.12 2.68
N GLY A 25 8.38 7.08 1.41
CA GLY A 25 9.27 6.05 0.87
C GLY A 25 8.77 4.62 1.12
N THR A 26 7.45 4.41 1.29
CA THR A 26 6.86 3.17 1.82
C THR A 26 7.06 1.99 0.88
N CYS A 27 8.25 1.41 0.93
CA CYS A 27 8.67 0.31 0.11
C CYS A 27 8.76 -0.95 0.95
N LEU A 28 7.91 -1.94 0.64
CA LEU A 28 7.95 -3.24 1.31
C LEU A 28 9.33 -3.91 1.16
N VAL A 29 10.06 -3.62 0.08
CA VAL A 29 11.42 -4.12 -0.15
C VAL A 29 12.42 -3.50 0.84
N VAL A 30 12.33 -2.19 1.10
CA VAL A 30 13.17 -1.52 2.10
C VAL A 30 12.81 -2.02 3.51
N ALA A 31 11.53 -2.23 3.79
CA ALA A 31 11.09 -2.85 5.05
C ALA A 31 11.66 -4.28 5.24
N ALA A 32 11.66 -5.10 4.18
CA ALA A 32 12.28 -6.43 4.21
C ALA A 32 13.81 -6.34 4.41
N HIS A 33 14.45 -5.34 3.81
CA HIS A 33 15.88 -5.10 3.97
C HIS A 33 16.26 -4.65 5.38
N GLU A 34 15.48 -3.75 6.00
CA GLU A 34 15.63 -3.36 7.41
C GLU A 34 15.54 -4.58 8.33
N LEU A 35 14.54 -5.45 8.09
CA LEU A 35 14.33 -6.66 8.87
C LEU A 35 15.50 -7.65 8.72
N HIS A 36 15.99 -7.84 7.49
CA HIS A 36 17.14 -8.71 7.22
C HIS A 36 18.44 -8.17 7.86
N ARG A 37 18.67 -6.86 7.82
CA ARG A 37 19.86 -6.21 8.43
C ARG A 37 19.75 -5.97 9.94
N ARG A 38 18.72 -6.50 10.61
CA ARG A 38 18.40 -6.26 12.03
C ARG A 38 18.37 -4.78 12.42
N GLN A 39 18.01 -3.92 11.47
CA GLN A 39 17.79 -2.49 11.72
C GLN A 39 16.42 -2.29 12.38
N PRO A 40 16.18 -1.15 13.08
CA PRO A 40 14.88 -0.88 13.66
C PRO A 40 13.81 -0.86 12.54
N PRO A 41 12.74 -1.67 12.61
CA PRO A 41 11.79 -1.89 11.51
C PRO A 41 10.78 -0.73 11.37
N LYS A 42 11.27 0.49 11.21
CA LYS A 42 10.44 1.71 11.23
C LYS A 42 9.51 1.76 10.02
N MET A 43 10.02 1.40 8.84
CA MET A 43 9.20 1.39 7.63
C MET A 43 8.11 0.32 7.67
N PHE A 44 8.44 -0.85 8.21
CA PHE A 44 7.49 -1.94 8.38
C PHE A 44 6.34 -1.56 9.33
N VAL A 45 6.66 -0.92 10.47
CA VAL A 45 5.64 -0.44 11.42
C VAL A 45 4.77 0.66 10.80
N GLY A 46 5.35 1.58 10.03
CA GLY A 46 4.57 2.59 9.30
C GLY A 46 3.61 1.96 8.27
N PHE A 47 4.07 0.95 7.52
CA PHE A 47 3.24 0.22 6.56
C PHE A 47 2.10 -0.55 7.25
N LEU A 48 2.38 -1.18 8.39
CA LEU A 48 1.35 -1.84 9.21
C LEU A 48 0.33 -0.85 9.76
N ALA A 49 0.78 0.32 10.24
CA ALA A 49 -0.13 1.37 10.71
C ALA A 49 -1.03 1.88 9.57
N ALA A 50 -0.47 2.12 8.39
CA ALA A 50 -1.22 2.59 7.22
C ALA A 50 -2.25 1.55 6.75
N SER A 51 -1.86 0.27 6.65
CA SER A 51 -2.77 -0.81 6.27
C SER A 51 -3.86 -1.05 7.31
N ALA A 52 -3.53 -0.98 8.60
CA ALA A 52 -4.51 -1.09 9.68
C ALA A 52 -5.49 0.10 9.69
N ALA A 53 -5.01 1.33 9.50
CA ALA A 53 -5.86 2.51 9.38
C ALA A 53 -6.79 2.42 8.16
N ALA A 54 -6.28 1.99 7.01
CA ALA A 54 -7.08 1.77 5.81
C ALA A 54 -8.16 0.69 6.05
N GLY A 55 -7.82 -0.43 6.70
CA GLY A 55 -8.77 -1.47 7.07
C GLY A 55 -9.85 -0.98 8.03
N LEU A 56 -9.48 -0.16 9.02
CA LEU A 56 -10.39 0.38 10.02
C LEU A 56 -11.40 1.38 9.44
N VAL A 57 -11.06 2.03 8.33
CA VAL A 57 -11.97 2.93 7.59
C VAL A 57 -12.77 2.17 6.53
N ALA A 58 -12.13 1.31 5.74
CA ALA A 58 -12.77 0.62 4.62
C ALA A 58 -13.82 -0.41 5.06
N VAL A 59 -13.55 -1.18 6.12
CA VAL A 59 -14.46 -2.23 6.62
C VAL A 59 -15.82 -1.65 7.07
N PRO A 60 -15.89 -0.62 7.93
CA PRO A 60 -17.18 -0.07 8.34
C PRO A 60 -17.93 0.62 7.20
N ILE A 61 -17.24 1.27 6.24
CA ILE A 61 -17.87 1.89 5.06
C ILE A 61 -18.61 0.83 4.21
N VAL A 62 -18.05 -0.37 4.10
CA VAL A 62 -18.68 -1.46 3.35
C VAL A 62 -19.86 -2.05 4.12
N TRP A 63 -19.80 -2.11 5.46
CA TRP A 63 -20.92 -2.57 6.28
C TRP A 63 -22.11 -1.61 6.28
N THR A 64 -21.85 -0.30 6.21
CA THR A 64 -22.91 0.70 6.13
C THR A 64 -23.59 0.74 4.75
N GLY A 65 -23.07 0.00 3.76
CA GLY A 65 -23.60 -0.03 2.39
C GLY A 65 -23.49 1.32 1.65
N THR A 66 -22.77 2.27 2.23
CA THR A 66 -22.61 3.61 1.70
C THR A 66 -21.66 3.57 0.50
N LEU A 67 -22.04 4.21 -0.61
CA LEU A 67 -21.28 4.32 -1.87
C LEU A 67 -21.12 3.03 -2.70
N GLY A 68 -21.81 1.93 -2.39
CA GLY A 68 -21.67 0.68 -3.15
C GLY A 68 -20.26 0.08 -3.06
N ALA A 69 -19.54 0.41 -1.99
CA ALA A 69 -18.18 -0.07 -1.74
C ALA A 69 -18.19 -1.60 -1.54
N THR A 70 -17.42 -2.31 -2.36
CA THR A 70 -17.21 -3.75 -2.24
C THR A 70 -15.80 -4.03 -1.76
N LEU A 71 -15.63 -4.96 -0.82
CA LEU A 71 -14.31 -5.51 -0.53
C LEU A 71 -13.87 -6.36 -1.72
N ALA A 72 -12.59 -6.30 -2.06
CA ALA A 72 -12.01 -7.20 -3.04
C ALA A 72 -12.32 -8.65 -2.65
N PRO A 73 -12.85 -9.47 -3.58
CA PRO A 73 -13.12 -10.88 -3.32
C PRO A 73 -11.78 -11.60 -3.06
N SER A 74 -11.81 -12.60 -2.19
CA SER A 74 -10.62 -13.39 -1.90
C SER A 74 -10.38 -14.37 -3.05
N THR A 75 -9.28 -14.19 -3.77
CA THR A 75 -8.90 -15.07 -4.88
C THR A 75 -8.23 -16.33 -4.35
N SER A 76 -8.53 -17.47 -4.97
CA SER A 76 -7.79 -18.71 -4.74
C SER A 76 -6.34 -18.55 -5.21
N ILE A 77 -5.41 -19.18 -4.50
CA ILE A 77 -3.99 -19.17 -4.87
C ILE A 77 -3.84 -20.03 -6.13
N ASN A 78 -3.71 -19.38 -7.29
CA ASN A 78 -3.46 -20.04 -8.56
C ASN A 78 -1.97 -19.93 -8.95
N PHE A 79 -1.47 -20.89 -9.72
CA PHE A 79 -0.10 -20.91 -10.23
C PHE A 79 0.26 -19.62 -10.98
N LEU A 80 -0.70 -19.06 -11.71
CA LEU A 80 -0.46 -17.83 -12.45
C LEU A 80 -0.31 -16.59 -11.53
N LEU A 81 -1.03 -16.56 -10.41
CA LEU A 81 -0.88 -15.52 -9.39
C LEU A 81 0.49 -15.64 -8.72
N LEU A 82 0.98 -16.87 -8.50
CA LEU A 82 2.32 -17.11 -7.98
C LEU A 82 3.40 -16.62 -8.94
N ILE A 83 3.29 -16.95 -10.23
CA ILE A 83 4.23 -16.47 -11.26
C ILE A 83 4.21 -14.94 -11.35
N GLY A 84 3.02 -14.33 -11.37
CA GLY A 84 2.88 -12.88 -11.37
C GLY A 84 3.48 -12.22 -10.13
N ALA A 85 3.26 -12.78 -8.95
CA ALA A 85 3.84 -12.28 -7.71
C ALA A 85 5.37 -12.39 -7.69
N ILE A 86 5.93 -13.49 -8.19
CA ILE A 86 7.39 -13.66 -8.34
C ILE A 86 7.95 -12.64 -9.33
N ALA A 87 7.32 -12.49 -10.50
CA ALA A 87 7.75 -11.53 -11.51
C ALA A 87 7.69 -10.08 -10.99
N PHE A 88 6.63 -9.74 -10.24
CA PHE A 88 6.49 -8.43 -9.61
C PHE A 88 7.55 -8.20 -8.53
N GLY A 89 7.83 -9.19 -7.70
CA GLY A 89 8.91 -9.15 -6.71
C GLY A 89 10.29 -9.01 -7.35
N LEU A 90 10.54 -9.74 -8.45
CA LEU A 90 11.77 -9.64 -9.23
C LEU A 90 11.91 -8.24 -9.84
N GLY A 91 10.83 -7.67 -10.38
CA GLY A 91 10.80 -6.30 -10.88
C GLY A 91 11.11 -5.27 -9.78
N ALA A 92 10.62 -5.49 -8.56
CA ALA A 92 10.94 -4.63 -7.44
C ALA A 92 12.41 -4.74 -6.99
N LEU A 93 13.01 -5.92 -7.12
CA LEU A 93 14.44 -6.13 -6.87
C LEU A 93 15.31 -5.45 -7.93
N ILE A 94 14.95 -5.55 -9.22
CA ILE A 94 15.70 -4.93 -10.33
C ILE A 94 15.63 -3.40 -10.28
N ASN A 95 14.50 -2.84 -9.83
CA ASN A 95 14.30 -1.40 -9.73
C ASN A 95 14.68 -0.83 -8.35
N ASP A 96 15.20 -1.66 -7.44
CA ASP A 96 15.53 -1.35 -6.04
C ASP A 96 14.41 -0.66 -5.24
N THR A 97 13.18 -0.68 -5.76
CA THR A 97 12.03 0.08 -5.27
C THR A 97 10.73 -0.68 -5.53
N CYS A 98 9.72 -0.45 -4.70
CA CYS A 98 8.37 -0.95 -4.95
C CYS A 98 7.69 -0.11 -6.04
N LEU A 99 6.57 -0.59 -6.57
CA LEU A 99 5.81 0.12 -7.60
C LEU A 99 5.48 1.58 -7.25
N LEU A 100 5.04 1.87 -6.01
CA LEU A 100 4.79 3.25 -5.60
C LEU A 100 6.08 4.07 -5.49
N GLY A 101 7.17 3.47 -5.00
CA GLY A 101 8.49 4.12 -4.93
C GLY A 101 9.07 4.41 -6.31
N SER A 102 8.83 3.53 -7.27
CA SER A 102 9.20 3.74 -8.66
C SER A 102 8.41 4.90 -9.29
N LEU A 103 7.10 4.98 -9.02
CA LEU A 103 6.27 6.11 -9.48
C LEU A 103 6.70 7.44 -8.86
N ALA A 104 7.06 7.43 -7.58
CA ALA A 104 7.62 8.58 -6.88
C ALA A 104 8.91 9.11 -7.55
N ARG A 105 9.90 8.24 -7.78
CA ARG A 105 11.16 8.60 -8.47
C ARG A 105 10.96 9.05 -9.91
N LEU A 106 9.96 8.49 -10.60
CA LEU A 106 9.58 8.96 -11.93
C LEU A 106 9.07 10.42 -11.88
N GLY A 107 8.35 10.80 -10.81
CA GLY A 107 7.93 12.17 -10.54
C GLY A 107 9.09 13.13 -10.26
N ASP A 108 10.17 12.64 -9.65
CA ASP A 108 11.41 13.40 -9.40
C ASP A 108 12.29 13.57 -10.66
N GLY A 109 11.85 13.06 -11.82
CA GLY A 109 12.51 13.27 -13.11
C GLY A 109 13.42 12.13 -13.57
N GLU A 110 13.36 10.96 -12.93
CA GLU A 110 14.21 9.83 -13.29
C GLU A 110 13.71 9.10 -14.55
N MET A 111 14.22 9.53 -15.70
CA MET A 111 13.75 9.07 -17.02
C MET A 111 13.91 7.55 -17.25
N ARG A 112 14.78 6.90 -16.48
CA ARG A 112 15.02 5.46 -16.55
C ARG A 112 13.78 4.64 -16.17
N LEU A 113 12.83 5.24 -15.44
CA LEU A 113 11.61 4.58 -14.99
C LEU A 113 10.40 4.78 -15.92
N LEU A 114 10.55 5.45 -17.08
CA LEU A 114 9.45 5.58 -18.05
C LEU A 114 8.99 4.23 -18.61
N ALA A 115 9.86 3.22 -18.62
CA ALA A 115 9.49 1.87 -19.03
C ALA A 115 8.55 1.18 -18.04
N LEU A 116 8.47 1.64 -16.79
CA LEU A 116 7.65 1.06 -15.74
C LEU A 116 6.14 1.23 -15.99
N PRO A 117 5.60 2.44 -16.23
CA PRO A 117 4.19 2.59 -16.58
C PRO A 117 3.83 1.88 -17.89
N LEU A 118 4.74 1.85 -18.87
CA LEU A 118 4.52 1.12 -20.12
C LEU A 118 4.47 -0.40 -19.91
N GLY A 119 5.41 -0.98 -19.15
CA GLY A 119 5.39 -2.39 -18.83
C GLY A 119 4.17 -2.79 -18.00
N LEU A 120 3.75 -1.91 -17.07
CA LEU A 120 2.55 -2.13 -16.25
C LEU A 120 1.28 -2.12 -17.10
N THR A 121 1.12 -1.15 -18.01
CA THR A 121 -0.06 -1.08 -18.89
C THR A 121 -0.13 -2.28 -19.82
N ILE A 122 0.99 -2.67 -20.43
CA ILE A 122 1.06 -3.86 -21.27
C ILE A 122 0.71 -5.13 -20.46
N GLY A 123 1.25 -5.27 -19.25
CA GLY A 123 0.96 -6.41 -18.37
C GLY A 123 -0.52 -6.50 -17.98
N ILE A 124 -1.14 -5.37 -17.63
CA ILE A 124 -2.57 -5.31 -17.29
C ILE A 124 -3.42 -5.66 -18.51
N LEU A 125 -3.12 -5.10 -19.69
CA LEU A 125 -3.85 -5.39 -20.93
C LEU A 125 -3.71 -6.87 -21.34
N ALA A 126 -2.50 -7.43 -21.21
CA ALA A 126 -2.27 -8.85 -21.48
C ALA A 126 -3.03 -9.74 -20.50
N ALA A 127 -3.09 -9.35 -19.21
CA ALA A 127 -3.85 -10.08 -18.20
C ALA A 127 -5.36 -10.06 -18.49
N ASP A 128 -5.88 -8.90 -18.90
CA ASP A 128 -7.31 -8.69 -19.18
C ASP A 128 -7.75 -9.44 -20.45
N HIS A 129 -6.96 -9.37 -21.52
CA HIS A 129 -7.24 -10.09 -22.77
C HIS A 129 -6.98 -11.59 -22.69
N GLY A 130 -6.04 -12.04 -21.85
CA GLY A 130 -5.68 -13.45 -21.71
C GLY A 130 -6.76 -14.31 -21.06
N ARG A 131 -7.80 -13.70 -20.45
CA ARG A 131 -8.83 -14.38 -19.63
C ARG A 131 -8.21 -15.44 -18.71
N PHE A 132 -7.07 -15.10 -18.12
CA PHE A 132 -6.38 -16.00 -17.22
C PHE A 132 -7.28 -16.26 -16.00
N GLY A 133 -7.89 -17.44 -15.96
CA GLY A 133 -9.02 -17.83 -15.09
C GLY A 133 -9.06 -17.11 -13.74
N TYR A 134 -9.90 -16.07 -13.68
CA TYR A 134 -10.27 -15.39 -12.45
C TYR A 134 -11.43 -16.15 -11.81
N ASP A 135 -11.13 -17.31 -11.21
CA ASP A 135 -12.14 -18.08 -10.48
C ASP A 135 -12.22 -17.61 -9.02
N SER A 136 -12.87 -16.45 -8.83
CA SER A 136 -13.25 -15.95 -7.51
C SER A 136 -14.29 -16.89 -6.90
N THR A 137 -13.84 -17.78 -6.02
CA THR A 137 -14.69 -18.86 -5.47
C THR A 137 -15.19 -18.59 -4.05
N TRP A 138 -14.67 -17.58 -3.35
CA TRP A 138 -14.98 -17.37 -1.92
C TRP A 138 -15.45 -15.93 -1.62
N PRO A 139 -16.64 -15.75 -1.03
CA PRO A 139 -17.04 -14.45 -0.51
C PRO A 139 -16.13 -14.09 0.66
N SER A 140 -15.57 -12.87 0.65
CA SER A 140 -14.69 -12.39 1.71
C SER A 140 -15.39 -12.52 3.07
N LEU A 141 -14.78 -13.24 4.02
CA LEU A 141 -15.36 -13.52 5.36
C LEU A 141 -15.70 -12.24 6.15
N ILE A 142 -15.14 -11.09 5.75
CA ILE A 142 -15.30 -9.78 6.38
C ILE A 142 -16.49 -8.99 5.79
N SER A 143 -17.08 -9.45 4.68
CA SER A 143 -18.15 -8.73 3.96
C SER A 143 -19.51 -8.80 4.63
N LYS A 144 -19.72 -9.66 5.63
CA LYS A 144 -20.95 -9.68 6.44
C LYS A 144 -20.64 -9.24 7.88
N PRO A 145 -21.48 -8.37 8.48
CA PRO A 145 -21.36 -8.04 9.90
C PRO A 145 -21.51 -9.34 10.71
N SER A 146 -20.39 -9.78 11.27
CA SER A 146 -20.22 -11.07 11.94
C SER A 146 -19.24 -10.88 13.09
N ALA A 147 -19.25 -11.77 14.07
CA ALA A 147 -18.32 -11.71 15.20
C ALA A 147 -16.84 -11.69 14.72
N THR A 148 -16.53 -12.37 13.62
CA THR A 148 -15.23 -12.34 12.95
C THR A 148 -14.87 -10.96 12.41
N GLY A 149 -15.83 -10.22 11.88
CA GLY A 149 -15.64 -8.83 11.43
C GLY A 149 -15.25 -7.90 12.59
N LEU A 150 -15.93 -8.02 13.73
CA LEU A 150 -15.61 -7.23 14.92
C LEU A 150 -14.21 -7.56 15.46
N VAL A 151 -13.84 -8.85 15.47
CA VAL A 151 -12.50 -9.30 15.86
C VAL A 151 -11.44 -8.72 14.92
N THR A 152 -11.69 -8.67 13.60
CA THR A 152 -10.74 -8.05 12.65
C THR A 152 -10.59 -6.55 12.87
N LEU A 153 -11.68 -5.82 13.19
CA LEU A 153 -11.61 -4.40 13.52
C LEU A 153 -10.81 -4.16 14.81
N LEU A 154 -11.05 -4.97 15.84
CA LEU A 154 -10.28 -4.92 17.07
C LEU A 154 -8.79 -5.23 16.81
N ALA A 155 -8.50 -6.22 15.97
CA ALA A 155 -7.13 -6.54 15.58
C ALA A 155 -6.46 -5.36 14.85
N PHE A 156 -7.14 -4.71 13.90
CA PHE A 156 -6.62 -3.50 13.24
C PHE A 156 -6.39 -2.37 14.24
N LEU A 157 -7.32 -2.14 15.17
CA LEU A 157 -7.19 -1.12 16.20
C LEU A 157 -5.98 -1.41 17.12
N VAL A 158 -5.82 -2.65 17.56
CA VAL A 158 -4.67 -3.07 18.38
C VAL A 158 -3.36 -2.89 17.64
N VAL A 159 -3.29 -3.30 16.37
CA VAL A 159 -2.09 -3.11 15.53
C VAL A 159 -1.77 -1.63 15.36
N LEU A 160 -2.78 -0.79 15.11
CA LEU A 160 -2.60 0.66 14.99
C LEU A 160 -2.09 1.28 16.30
N VAL A 161 -2.71 0.94 17.43
CA VAL A 161 -2.28 1.45 18.75
C VAL A 161 -0.86 1.00 19.08
N LEU A 162 -0.53 -0.28 18.86
CA LEU A 162 0.82 -0.80 19.08
C LEU A 162 1.85 -0.10 18.17
N ALA A 163 1.51 0.12 16.91
CA ALA A 163 2.37 0.84 15.97
C ALA A 163 2.59 2.30 16.41
N LEU A 164 1.53 2.99 16.83
CA LEU A 164 1.62 4.36 17.36
C LEU A 164 2.44 4.44 18.64
N VAL A 165 2.25 3.49 19.57
CA VAL A 165 3.04 3.39 20.81
C VAL A 165 4.51 3.11 20.50
N PHE A 166 4.81 2.23 19.54
CA PHE A 166 6.19 1.97 19.13
C PHE A 166 6.85 3.19 18.50
N VAL A 167 6.12 3.91 17.64
CA VAL A 167 6.62 5.15 17.02
C VAL A 167 6.80 6.24 18.07
N SER A 168 5.86 6.42 19.00
CA SER A 168 5.91 7.46 20.03
C SER A 168 6.99 7.18 21.08
N THR A 169 7.13 5.94 21.55
CA THR A 169 8.22 5.57 22.47
C THR A 169 9.59 5.77 21.83
N LYS A 170 9.76 5.41 20.56
CA LYS A 170 11.02 5.64 19.84
C LYS A 170 11.24 7.09 19.43
N SER A 171 10.20 7.89 19.19
CA SER A 171 10.33 9.32 18.91
C SER A 171 10.66 10.11 20.17
N VAL A 172 10.08 9.73 21.33
CA VAL A 172 10.42 10.27 22.66
C VAL A 172 11.86 9.92 23.03
N LEU A 173 12.34 8.71 22.73
CA LEU A 173 13.76 8.34 22.88
C LEU A 173 14.69 9.07 21.90
N ARG A 174 14.15 9.72 20.86
CA ARG A 174 14.89 10.43 19.79
C ARG A 174 14.65 11.94 19.85
N THR A 175 14.46 12.50 21.04
CA THR A 175 14.61 13.95 21.24
C THR A 175 16.08 14.33 21.07
N LYS A 176 16.41 14.75 19.84
CA LYS A 176 17.71 15.11 19.21
C LYS A 176 18.31 13.98 18.33
N PRO A 177 18.68 14.23 17.06
CA PRO A 177 19.15 15.50 16.49
C PRO A 177 18.25 16.06 15.36
N GLY A 178 18.58 17.28 14.93
CA GLY A 178 17.77 18.18 14.10
C GLY A 178 17.29 17.62 12.76
N TRP A 179 16.23 18.25 12.27
CA TRP A 179 15.75 18.14 10.91
C TRP A 179 16.89 18.29 9.92
N SER A 180 17.32 17.19 9.32
CA SER A 180 18.06 17.21 8.06
C SER A 180 17.04 17.08 6.94
N PHE A 181 16.68 18.23 6.37
CA PHE A 181 16.01 18.35 5.07
C PHE A 181 16.96 17.97 3.90
N GLY A 182 18.10 17.30 4.17
CA GLY A 182 19.23 17.21 3.24
C GLY A 182 19.63 15.81 2.78
N ALA A 183 18.89 14.75 3.07
CA ALA A 183 19.26 13.38 2.68
C ALA A 183 18.44 12.81 1.50
N SER A 184 17.81 13.67 0.70
CA SER A 184 17.16 13.27 -0.58
C SER A 184 18.02 13.59 -1.81
N MET A 185 19.26 14.03 -1.61
CA MET A 185 20.27 14.06 -2.66
C MET A 185 21.38 13.09 -2.24
N ILE A 186 21.90 12.35 -3.22
CA ILE A 186 22.97 11.34 -3.15
C ILE A 186 22.45 9.91 -2.84
N GLY A 187 22.34 9.11 -3.91
CA GLY A 187 22.14 7.66 -3.87
C GLY A 187 21.59 7.11 -5.17
#